data_AF-A0AA38MAV0-F1
#
_entry.id   AF-A0AA38MAV0-F1
#
_cell.length_a   1.000
_cell.length_b   1.000
_cell.length_c   1.000
_cell.angle_alpha   90.00
_cell.angle_beta   90.00
_cell.angle_gamma   90.00
#
_symmetry.space_group_name_H-M   'P 1'
#
loop_
_entity.id
_entity.type
_entity.pdbx_description
1 polymer ?
#
loop_
_entity_poly.entity_id
_entity_poly.type
_entity_poly.pdbx_seq_one_letter_code
_entity_poly.pdbx_strand_id
1 'polypeptide(L)'
;MLYLAYIKTVSYNKKKKSIITGCGTNIPTVHKFAGVEKKLWLRIGRSLPNTTPADLLEYMQAKTNDDKFECTQIESKSKHPVFKVGAPLEYKDILYQPDFWPKNIQVSRFRFQNFFRKQSAS
;
A
#
# COMPACT_ATOMS: atom_id res chain seq x y z
N MET A 1 -23.82 12.43 49.87
CA MET A 1 -23.10 12.95 48.69
C MET A 1 -22.02 11.96 48.32
N LEU A 2 -22.16 11.22 47.21
CA LEU A 2 -21.21 10.20 46.76
C LEU A 2 -20.38 10.78 45.60
N TYR A 3 -19.05 10.89 45.78
CA TYR A 3 -18.12 11.23 44.71
C TYR A 3 -17.62 9.94 44.05
N LEU A 4 -17.82 9.81 42.74
CA LEU A 4 -17.40 8.68 41.93
C LEU A 4 -15.89 8.70 41.67
N ALA A 5 -15.24 7.57 41.91
CA ALA A 5 -13.81 7.36 41.71
C ALA A 5 -13.43 7.34 40.22
N TYR A 6 -12.41 8.11 39.88
CA TYR A 6 -11.80 8.24 38.57
C TYR A 6 -10.83 7.07 38.30
N ILE A 7 -11.14 6.19 37.35
CA ILE A 7 -10.28 5.06 36.97
C ILE A 7 -9.38 5.49 35.79
N LYS A 8 -8.09 5.72 36.04
CA LYS A 8 -7.06 5.80 34.99
C LYS A 8 -6.79 4.40 34.44
N THR A 9 -7.12 4.17 33.18
CA THR A 9 -6.70 2.96 32.46
C THR A 9 -5.25 3.13 32.01
N VAL A 10 -4.34 2.37 32.63
CA VAL A 10 -2.93 2.30 32.19
C VAL A 10 -2.86 1.42 30.94
N SER A 11 -2.65 2.04 29.78
CA SER A 11 -2.49 1.33 28.50
C SER A 11 -1.10 0.69 28.42
N TYR A 12 -1.04 -0.64 28.52
CA TYR A 12 0.21 -1.42 28.46
C TYR A 12 0.77 -1.44 27.02
N ASN A 13 1.83 -0.68 26.76
CA ASN A 13 2.47 -0.57 25.45
C ASN A 13 3.41 -1.76 25.19
N LYS A 14 2.92 -2.77 24.45
CA LYS A 14 3.68 -3.97 24.08
C LYS A 14 4.80 -3.59 23.10
N LYS A 15 6.06 -3.55 23.57
CA LYS A 15 7.24 -3.21 22.75
C LYS A 15 7.29 -4.09 21.48
N LYS A 16 7.14 -3.47 20.31
CA LYS A 16 7.28 -4.16 19.01
C LYS A 16 8.74 -4.59 18.84
N LYS A 17 8.96 -5.85 18.45
CA LYS A 17 10.29 -6.34 18.06
C LYS A 17 10.86 -5.45 16.95
N SER A 18 12.12 -5.06 17.05
CA SER A 18 12.79 -4.21 16.08
C SER A 18 13.06 -5.01 14.80
N ILE A 19 12.33 -4.70 13.74
CA ILE A 19 12.66 -5.17 12.39
C ILE A 19 13.82 -4.32 11.88
N ILE A 20 14.91 -4.95 11.49
CA ILE A 20 16.05 -4.29 10.84
C ILE A 20 15.89 -4.36 9.31
N THR A 21 16.36 -3.34 8.59
CA THR A 21 16.51 -3.38 7.13
C THR A 21 18.00 -3.34 6.83
N GLY A 22 18.51 -4.27 6.01
CA GLY A 22 19.91 -4.26 5.59
C GLY A 22 20.19 -3.10 4.62
N CYS A 23 21.39 -2.52 4.70
CA CYS A 23 21.85 -1.45 3.81
C CYS A 23 22.98 -1.90 2.86
N GLY A 24 23.24 -3.21 2.78
CA GLY A 24 24.28 -3.75 1.91
C GLY A 24 23.89 -3.67 0.43
N THR A 25 24.88 -3.55 -0.44
CA THR A 25 24.70 -3.66 -1.89
C THR A 25 24.42 -5.11 -2.27
N ASN A 26 23.43 -5.33 -3.14
CA ASN A 26 23.21 -6.64 -3.74
C ASN A 26 24.44 -7.04 -4.55
N ILE A 27 25.00 -8.23 -4.28
CA ILE A 27 26.12 -8.79 -5.06
C ILE A 27 25.54 -9.91 -5.94
N PRO A 28 25.06 -9.58 -7.16
CA PRO A 28 24.31 -10.52 -8.01
C PRO A 28 25.13 -11.73 -8.44
N THR A 29 26.46 -11.64 -8.39
CA THR A 29 27.38 -12.65 -8.93
C THR A 29 27.61 -13.85 -8.02
N VAL A 30 27.40 -13.71 -6.69
CA VAL A 30 27.84 -14.73 -5.72
C VAL A 30 26.67 -15.57 -5.20
N HIS A 31 25.48 -14.98 -5.04
CA HIS A 31 24.31 -15.67 -4.49
C HIS A 31 22.99 -15.21 -5.13
N LYS A 32 22.00 -16.11 -5.21
CA LYS A 32 20.62 -15.80 -5.63
C LYS A 32 19.83 -14.99 -4.59
N PHE A 33 20.45 -14.63 -3.47
CA PHE A 33 19.83 -13.90 -2.38
C PHE A 33 20.07 -12.41 -2.56
N ALA A 34 18.99 -11.65 -2.78
CA ALA A 34 19.02 -10.21 -2.94
C ALA A 34 17.82 -9.57 -2.23
N GLY A 35 18.00 -8.35 -1.74
CA GLY A 35 16.90 -7.55 -1.22
C GLY A 35 15.96 -7.12 -2.33
N VAL A 36 14.66 -7.13 -2.06
CA VAL A 36 13.63 -6.61 -2.98
C VAL A 36 13.33 -5.16 -2.65
N GLU A 37 13.14 -4.32 -3.66
CA GLU A 37 12.71 -2.94 -3.51
C GLU A 37 11.39 -2.86 -2.73
N LYS A 38 11.30 -1.92 -1.79
CA LYS A 38 10.08 -1.70 -1.01
C LYS A 38 9.01 -1.13 -1.92
N LYS A 39 7.81 -1.72 -1.88
CA LYS A 39 6.63 -1.24 -2.61
C LYS A 39 5.66 -0.52 -1.68
N LEU A 40 5.17 0.62 -2.14
CA LEU A 40 3.98 1.29 -1.63
C LEU A 40 2.75 0.69 -2.31
N TRP A 41 1.74 0.36 -1.51
CA TRP A 41 0.46 -0.13 -2.03
C TRP A 41 -0.63 0.91 -1.83
N LEU A 42 -1.26 1.29 -2.93
CA LEU A 42 -2.32 2.28 -3.00
C LEU A 42 -3.64 1.63 -3.42
N ARG A 43 -4.72 2.16 -2.87
CA ARG A 43 -6.09 1.90 -3.26
C ARG A 43 -6.59 3.12 -4.00
N ILE A 44 -6.95 2.94 -5.26
CA ILE A 44 -7.51 3.97 -6.12
C ILE A 44 -8.99 3.67 -6.34
N GLY A 45 -9.84 4.69 -6.19
CA GLY A 45 -11.27 4.58 -6.44
C GLY A 45 -11.83 5.85 -7.07
N ARG A 46 -13.15 5.82 -7.33
CA ARG A 46 -13.88 6.88 -8.05
C ARG A 46 -13.35 7.14 -9.47
N SER A 47 -12.76 6.13 -10.10
CA SER A 47 -12.46 6.13 -11.52
C SER A 47 -13.73 5.96 -12.36
N LEU A 48 -13.61 6.22 -13.66
CA LEU A 48 -14.71 5.99 -14.59
C LEU A 48 -15.04 4.49 -14.69
N PRO A 49 -16.28 4.12 -15.03
CA PRO A 49 -16.69 2.71 -15.11
C PRO A 49 -15.95 1.87 -16.16
N ASN A 50 -15.45 2.52 -17.21
CA ASN A 50 -14.72 1.89 -18.32
C ASN A 50 -13.20 1.90 -18.13
N THR A 51 -12.68 2.49 -17.05
CA THR A 51 -11.24 2.53 -16.80
C THR A 51 -10.72 1.12 -16.59
N THR A 52 -9.65 0.77 -17.29
CA THR A 52 -8.95 -0.50 -17.16
C THR A 52 -7.68 -0.33 -16.31
N PRO A 53 -7.10 -1.43 -15.79
CA PRO A 53 -5.79 -1.37 -15.14
C PRO A 53 -4.68 -0.83 -16.04
N ALA A 54 -4.76 -1.07 -17.35
CA ALA A 54 -3.78 -0.62 -18.33
C ALA A 54 -3.79 0.91 -18.46
N ASP A 55 -4.97 1.53 -18.57
CA ASP A 55 -5.11 3.00 -18.65
C ASP A 55 -4.47 3.68 -17.44
N LEU A 56 -4.58 3.06 -16.27
CA LEU A 56 -4.05 3.60 -15.03
C LEU A 56 -2.52 3.44 -14.95
N LEU A 57 -1.97 2.35 -15.46
CA LEU A 57 -0.52 2.17 -15.61
C LEU A 57 0.06 3.18 -16.61
N GLU A 58 -0.59 3.34 -17.77
CA GLU A 58 -0.19 4.30 -18.79
C GLU A 58 -0.17 5.72 -18.23
N TYR A 59 -1.19 6.11 -17.46
CA TYR A 59 -1.23 7.40 -16.77
C TYR A 59 -0.03 7.61 -15.84
N MET A 60 0.32 6.59 -15.05
CA MET A 60 1.43 6.67 -14.11
C MET A 60 2.77 6.74 -14.83
N GLN A 61 2.98 5.85 -15.80
CA GLN A 61 4.19 5.81 -16.63
C GLN A 61 4.42 7.12 -17.35
N ALA A 62 3.37 7.72 -17.92
CA ALA A 62 3.47 9.02 -18.58
C ALA A 62 3.86 10.17 -17.63
N LYS A 63 3.53 10.06 -16.33
CA LYS A 63 3.83 11.08 -15.33
C LYS A 63 5.19 10.90 -14.64
N THR A 64 5.64 9.66 -14.47
CA THR A 64 6.87 9.35 -13.72
C THR A 64 8.01 8.85 -14.60
N ASN A 65 7.74 8.50 -15.87
CA ASN A 65 8.69 7.93 -16.82
C ASN A 65 9.36 6.63 -16.30
N ASP A 66 8.58 5.77 -15.64
CA ASP A 66 9.06 4.54 -14.99
C ASP A 66 8.02 3.44 -15.13
N ASP A 67 8.46 2.22 -15.42
CA ASP A 67 7.64 1.04 -15.73
C ASP A 67 7.49 0.07 -14.55
N LYS A 68 8.03 0.42 -13.38
CA LYS A 68 7.99 -0.44 -12.18
C LYS A 68 6.63 -0.51 -11.47
N PHE A 69 5.56 0.02 -12.05
CA PHE A 69 4.23 0.03 -11.45
C PHE A 69 3.47 -1.27 -11.72
N GLU A 70 2.70 -1.71 -10.72
CA GLU A 70 1.82 -2.87 -10.82
C GLU A 70 0.39 -2.43 -10.54
N CYS A 71 -0.56 -2.79 -11.39
CA CYS A 71 -1.97 -2.45 -11.18
C CYS A 71 -2.83 -3.69 -11.31
N THR A 72 -3.69 -3.92 -10.32
CA THR A 72 -4.73 -4.95 -10.40
C THR A 72 -6.08 -4.37 -9.98
N GLN A 73 -7.12 -4.68 -10.75
CA GLN A 73 -8.48 -4.35 -10.37
C GLN A 73 -8.94 -5.27 -9.23
N ILE A 74 -9.64 -4.69 -8.25
CA ILE A 74 -10.20 -5.42 -7.12
C ILE A 74 -11.72 -5.36 -7.22
N GLU A 75 -12.35 -6.50 -6.94
CA GLU A 75 -13.78 -6.54 -6.74
C GLU A 75 -14.18 -5.70 -5.52
N SER A 76 -15.14 -4.81 -5.71
CA SER A 76 -15.64 -3.93 -4.66
C SER A 76 -17.16 -3.81 -4.77
N LYS A 77 -17.82 -3.58 -3.64
CA LYS A 77 -19.26 -3.26 -3.58
C LYS A 77 -19.59 -1.85 -4.12
N SER A 78 -18.56 -1.09 -4.51
CA SER A 78 -18.67 0.26 -5.06
C SER A 78 -19.25 0.24 -6.47
N LYS A 79 -20.01 1.27 -6.84
CA LYS A 79 -20.46 1.50 -8.24
C LYS A 79 -19.31 1.76 -9.21
N HIS A 80 -18.19 2.28 -8.69
CA HIS A 80 -16.98 2.57 -9.46
C HIS A 80 -15.94 1.46 -9.27
N PRO A 81 -15.15 1.15 -10.31
CA PRO A 81 -14.05 0.20 -10.17
C PRO A 81 -13.03 0.72 -9.15
N VAL A 82 -12.37 -0.24 -8.48
CA VAL A 82 -11.37 0.03 -7.46
C VAL A 82 -10.10 -0.72 -7.86
N PHE A 83 -8.97 -0.04 -7.81
CA PHE A 83 -7.69 -0.59 -8.20
C PHE A 83 -6.75 -0.67 -7.00
N LYS A 84 -5.93 -1.72 -7.00
CA LYS A 84 -4.75 -1.88 -6.17
C LYS A 84 -3.55 -1.54 -7.03
N VAL A 85 -2.76 -0.57 -6.59
CA VAL A 85 -1.54 -0.18 -7.29
C VAL A 85 -0.33 -0.37 -6.39
N GLY A 86 0.65 -1.11 -6.90
CA GLY A 86 1.98 -1.21 -6.35
C GLY A 86 2.89 -0.21 -7.06
N ALA A 87 3.54 0.65 -6.29
CA ALA A 87 4.53 1.60 -6.77
C ALA A 87 5.84 1.46 -5.98
N PRO A 88 7.00 1.79 -6.56
CA PRO A 88 8.23 1.94 -5.79
C PRO A 88 8.04 2.95 -4.65
N LEU A 89 8.65 2.68 -3.48
CA LEU A 89 8.50 3.53 -2.29
C LEU A 89 9.03 4.96 -2.53
N GLU A 90 9.94 5.14 -3.47
CA GLU A 90 10.53 6.44 -3.86
C GLU A 90 9.45 7.44 -4.31
N TYR A 91 8.41 6.98 -5.01
CA TYR A 91 7.32 7.82 -5.47
C TYR A 91 6.30 8.17 -4.39
N LYS A 92 6.50 7.72 -3.15
CA LYS A 92 5.52 7.91 -2.07
C LYS A 92 5.11 9.37 -1.93
N ASP A 93 6.06 10.29 -1.87
CA ASP A 93 5.76 11.68 -1.57
C ASP A 93 5.00 12.35 -2.73
N ILE A 94 5.32 11.98 -3.97
CA ILE A 94 4.64 12.45 -5.19
C ILE A 94 3.23 11.86 -5.30
N LEU A 95 3.07 10.55 -5.07
CA LEU A 95 1.78 9.86 -5.21
C LEU A 95 0.75 10.26 -4.14
N TYR A 96 1.18 10.87 -3.03
CA TYR A 96 0.28 11.45 -2.04
C TYR A 96 -0.06 12.92 -2.30
N GLN A 97 0.54 13.56 -3.32
CA GLN A 97 0.18 14.91 -3.72
C GLN A 97 -1.13 14.91 -4.53
N PRO A 98 -2.10 15.79 -4.22
CA PRO A 98 -3.35 15.89 -4.96
C PRO A 98 -3.14 16.23 -6.44
N ASP A 99 -2.15 17.08 -6.75
CA ASP A 99 -1.87 17.56 -8.12
C ASP A 99 -1.35 16.48 -9.06
N PHE A 100 -0.86 15.35 -8.50
CA PHE A 100 -0.47 14.20 -9.29
C PHE A 100 -1.68 13.51 -9.93
N TRP A 101 -2.88 13.63 -9.35
CA TRP A 101 -4.03 12.83 -9.74
C TRP A 101 -5.06 13.63 -10.54
N PRO A 102 -5.78 12.98 -11.47
CA PRO A 102 -6.91 13.60 -12.14
C PRO A 102 -8.00 14.00 -11.13
N LYS A 103 -8.76 15.03 -11.49
CA LYS A 103 -9.83 15.56 -10.64
C LYS A 103 -10.80 14.45 -10.20
N ASN A 104 -11.17 14.47 -8.92
CA ASN A 104 -12.12 13.56 -8.25
C ASN A 104 -11.66 12.11 -8.03
N ILE A 105 -10.43 11.74 -8.39
CA ILE A 105 -9.87 10.43 -8.04
C ILE A 105 -9.62 10.37 -6.53
N GLN A 106 -9.97 9.23 -5.92
CA GLN A 106 -9.67 8.96 -4.52
C GLN A 106 -8.49 8.02 -4.40
N VAL A 107 -7.50 8.43 -3.61
CA VAL A 107 -6.29 7.66 -3.35
C VAL A 107 -6.11 7.49 -1.87
N SER A 108 -5.84 6.26 -1.46
CA SER A 108 -5.64 5.91 -0.06
C SER A 108 -4.61 4.79 0.06
N ARG A 109 -4.02 4.62 1.24
CA ARG A 109 -3.13 3.48 1.49
C ARG A 109 -3.93 2.18 1.41
N PHE A 110 -3.47 1.22 0.59
CA PHE A 110 -4.05 -0.10 0.55
C PHE A 110 -3.72 -0.84 1.86
N ARG A 111 -4.75 -1.39 2.50
CA ARG A 111 -4.60 -2.20 3.71
C ARG A 111 -4.77 -3.65 3.32
N PHE A 112 -3.71 -4.43 3.44
CA PHE A 112 -3.79 -5.88 3.37
C PHE A 112 -4.60 -6.35 4.56
N GLN A 113 -5.81 -6.84 4.31
CA GLN A 113 -6.57 -7.51 5.34
C GLN A 113 -5.81 -8.79 5.69
N ASN A 114 -5.46 -8.95 6.97
CA ASN A 114 -4.69 -10.10 7.44
C ASN A 114 -5.51 -11.39 7.25
N PHE A 115 -5.38 -12.03 6.08
CA PHE A 115 -5.84 -13.39 5.87
C PHE A 115 -4.84 -14.36 6.50
N PHE A 116 -4.69 -14.34 7.82
CA PHE A 116 -4.14 -15.50 8.52
C PHE A 116 -5.22 -16.59 8.50
N ARG A 117 -5.42 -17.22 7.34
CA ARG A 117 -6.07 -18.53 7.29
C ARG A 117 -5.11 -19.49 8.00
N LYS A 118 -5.55 -20.06 9.13
CA LYS A 118 -4.93 -21.26 9.69
C LYS A 118 -4.85 -22.29 8.55
N GLN A 119 -3.67 -22.54 8.01
CA GLN A 119 -3.45 -23.80 7.33
C GLN A 119 -3.37 -24.84 8.46
N SER A 120 -4.48 -25.53 8.71
CA SER A 120 -4.44 -26.81 9.40
C SER A 120 -3.60 -27.73 8.53
N ALA A 121 -2.41 -28.08 9.01
CA ALA A 121 -1.60 -29.13 8.43
C ALA A 121 -2.44 -30.41 8.37
N SER A 122 -2.58 -30.96 7.16
CA SER A 122 -3.08 -32.30 6.90
C SER A 122 -1.98 -33.31 7.15
#